data_AF-Q0FHJ0-F1
#
_entry.id   AF-Q0FHJ0-F1
#
_cell.length_a   1.000
_cell.length_b   1.000
_cell.length_c   1.000
_cell.angle_alpha   90.00
_cell.angle_beta   90.00
_cell.angle_gamma   90.00
#
_symmetry.space_group_name_H-M   'P 1'
#
loop_
_entity.id
_entity.type
_entity.pdbx_description
1 polymer ?
#
loop_
_entity_poly.entity_id
_entity_poly.type
_entity_poly.pdbx_seq_one_letter_code
_entity_poly.pdbx_strand_id
1 'polypeptide(L)'
;MRVFFSNFYRLAHRTAGVYAGIATLGFLVSVPSQVAAGRHVIIPIVISLVAIAAAAVLTRPTLLPHWLSQRFSRPGAVIDLLPVLLGNALLPLLFIVPCMGLVMALGLSEDLTRQIAILSASIPFMLLGISWWVGLVLCLWPKRVDPDDRDGDFVQLLSQSLPMLRRQRGV
;
A
#
# COMPACT_ATOMS: atom_id res chain seq x y z
N MET A 1 -22.83 0.35 -0.44
CA MET A 1 -21.79 -0.43 0.25
C MET A 1 -20.39 -0.23 -0.34
N ARG A 2 -20.17 -0.37 -1.66
CA ARG A 2 -18.85 -0.17 -2.29
C ARG A 2 -18.19 1.19 -1.98
N VAL A 3 -18.97 2.28 -1.97
CA VAL A 3 -18.49 3.63 -1.62
C VAL A 3 -17.93 3.67 -0.19
N PHE A 4 -18.59 3.01 0.76
CA PHE A 4 -18.12 2.92 2.14
C PHE A 4 -16.76 2.19 2.21
N PHE A 5 -16.64 1.02 1.59
CA PHE A 5 -15.38 0.28 1.53
C PHE A 5 -14.26 1.08 0.84
N SER A 6 -14.56 1.80 -0.25
CA SER A 6 -13.58 2.65 -0.92
C SER A 6 -13.10 3.80 -0.03
N ASN A 7 -14.01 4.45 0.70
CA ASN A 7 -13.64 5.52 1.63
C ASN A 7 -12.82 4.99 2.80
N PHE A 8 -13.21 3.84 3.36
CA PHE A 8 -12.47 3.20 4.44
C PHE A 8 -11.07 2.76 3.99
N TYR A 9 -10.95 2.16 2.81
CA TYR A 9 -9.66 1.77 2.21
C TYR A 9 -8.71 2.98 2.08
N ARG A 10 -9.21 4.12 1.56
CA ARG A 10 -8.41 5.35 1.45
C ARG A 10 -8.05 5.94 2.81
N LEU A 11 -8.98 5.93 3.76
CA LEU A 11 -8.74 6.42 5.11
C LEU A 11 -7.64 5.60 5.79
N ALA A 12 -7.72 4.27 5.71
CA ALA A 12 -6.71 3.38 6.29
C ALA A 12 -5.32 3.59 5.68
N HIS A 13 -5.22 3.70 4.35
CA HIS A 13 -3.95 4.04 3.67
C HIS A 13 -3.40 5.40 4.10
N ARG A 14 -4.25 6.42 4.20
CA ARG A 14 -3.84 7.77 4.61
C ARG A 14 -3.36 7.77 6.06
N THR A 15 -4.05 7.08 6.96
CA THR A 15 -3.63 6.97 8.37
C THR A 15 -2.32 6.20 8.50
N ALA A 16 -2.15 5.11 7.74
CA ALA A 16 -0.89 4.36 7.70
C ALA A 16 0.26 5.23 7.16
N GLY A 17 0.02 5.99 6.08
CA GLY A 17 0.98 6.93 5.51
C GLY A 17 1.37 8.04 6.49
N VAL A 18 0.41 8.66 7.17
CA VAL A 18 0.67 9.70 8.18
C VAL A 18 1.49 9.13 9.34
N TYR A 19 1.10 7.97 9.87
CA TYR A 19 1.81 7.30 10.96
C TYR A 19 3.27 6.98 10.57
N ALA A 20 3.46 6.35 9.41
CA ALA A 20 4.79 6.04 8.90
C ALA A 20 5.62 7.30 8.63
N GLY A 21 4.99 8.37 8.11
CA GLY A 21 5.65 9.66 7.90
C GLY A 21 6.15 10.27 9.20
N ILE A 22 5.32 10.29 10.25
CA ILE A 22 5.72 10.77 11.59
C ILE A 22 6.86 9.91 12.14
N ALA A 23 6.74 8.58 12.08
CA ALA A 23 7.78 7.66 12.56
C ALA A 23 9.11 7.90 11.84
N THR A 24 9.06 8.09 10.52
CA THR A 24 10.24 8.33 9.70
C THR A 24 10.89 9.67 9.99
N LEU A 25 10.11 10.74 10.13
CA LEU A 25 10.64 12.06 10.52
C LEU A 25 11.29 12.01 11.90
N GLY A 26 10.65 11.35 12.87
CA GLY A 26 11.23 11.14 14.19
C GLY A 26 12.56 10.38 14.14
N PHE A 27 12.62 9.31 13.35
CA PHE A 27 13.86 8.57 13.13
C PHE A 27 14.94 9.46 12.50
N LEU A 28 14.63 10.20 11.43
CA LEU A 28 15.61 11.06 10.74
C LEU A 28 16.15 12.17 11.65
N VAL A 29 15.31 12.77 12.50
CA VAL A 29 15.75 13.74 13.51
C VAL A 29 16.72 13.12 14.52
N SER A 30 16.58 11.83 14.81
CA SER A 30 17.49 11.11 15.72
C SER A 30 18.79 10.61 15.08
N VAL A 31 18.93 10.67 13.75
CA VAL A 31 20.13 10.16 13.05
C VAL A 31 21.44 10.76 13.60
N PRO A 32 21.56 12.08 13.84
CA PRO A 32 22.81 12.65 14.35
C PRO A 32 23.26 12.07 15.69
N SER A 33 22.34 11.82 16.62
CA SER A 33 22.68 11.23 17.92
C SER A 33 23.07 9.75 17.78
N GLN A 34 22.46 9.02 16.84
CA GLN A 34 22.82 7.63 16.57
C GLN A 34 24.19 7.50 15.89
N VAL A 35 24.53 8.43 14.98
CA VAL A 35 25.87 8.51 14.38
C VAL A 35 26.92 8.84 15.44
N ALA A 36 26.63 9.79 16.34
CA ALA A 36 27.52 10.13 17.45
C ALA A 36 27.76 8.94 18.40
N ALA A 37 26.77 8.06 18.56
CA ALA A 37 26.87 6.82 19.31
C ALA A 37 27.56 5.66 18.55
N GLY A 38 28.12 5.92 17.35
CA GLY A 38 28.85 4.93 16.55
C GLY A 38 27.96 3.90 15.86
N ARG A 39 26.64 4.13 15.74
CA ARG A 39 25.73 3.17 15.12
C ARG A 39 25.77 3.27 13.59
N HIS A 40 25.72 2.12 12.91
CA HIS A 40 25.60 2.06 11.46
C HIS A 40 24.16 2.36 11.02
N VAL A 41 23.91 3.59 10.55
CA VAL A 41 22.55 4.07 10.22
C VAL A 41 22.29 4.28 8.72
N ILE A 42 23.28 4.04 7.84
CA ILE A 42 23.17 4.32 6.40
C ILE A 42 22.00 3.56 5.76
N ILE A 43 21.91 2.24 5.98
CA ILE A 43 20.84 1.41 5.40
C ILE A 43 19.46 1.86 5.92
N PRO A 44 19.24 2.01 7.24
CA PRO A 44 18.00 2.58 7.77
C PRO A 44 17.63 3.95 7.18
N ILE A 45 18.60 4.83 6.92
CA ILE A 45 18.35 6.13 6.29
C ILE A 45 17.82 5.96 4.87
N VAL A 46 18.46 5.14 4.05
CA VAL A 46 18.01 4.90 2.66
C VAL A 46 16.58 4.34 2.64
N ILE A 47 16.30 3.35 3.49
CA ILE A 47 14.96 2.78 3.62
C ILE A 47 13.96 3.84 4.09
N SER A 48 14.35 4.69 5.05
CA SER A 48 13.51 5.79 5.55
C SER A 48 13.16 6.82 4.48
N LEU A 49 14.11 7.16 3.60
CA LEU A 49 13.82 8.08 2.49
C LEU A 49 12.77 7.50 1.53
N VAL A 50 12.89 6.21 1.22
CA VAL A 50 11.88 5.50 0.40
C VAL A 50 10.54 5.41 1.14
N ALA A 51 10.57 5.17 2.46
CA ALA A 51 9.37 5.14 3.30
C ALA A 51 8.65 6.50 3.33
N ILE A 52 9.37 7.63 3.38
CA ILE A 52 8.79 8.97 3.29
C ILE A 52 8.13 9.20 1.94
N ALA A 53 8.76 8.79 0.84
CA ALA A 53 8.15 8.91 -0.48
C ALA A 53 6.86 8.10 -0.58
N ALA A 54 6.89 6.85 -0.10
CA ALA A 54 5.70 6.00 -0.02
C ALA A 54 4.61 6.59 0.88
N ALA A 55 4.95 7.07 2.08
CA ALA A 55 4.04 7.73 3.01
C ALA A 55 3.39 8.99 2.39
N ALA A 56 4.17 9.79 1.66
CA ALA A 56 3.68 10.96 0.95
C ALA A 56 2.69 10.56 -0.15
N VAL A 57 2.98 9.51 -0.93
CA VAL A 57 2.08 8.96 -1.95
C VAL A 57 0.79 8.43 -1.33
N LEU A 58 0.86 7.70 -0.21
CA LEU A 58 -0.33 7.20 0.49
C LEU A 58 -1.21 8.33 1.04
N THR A 59 -0.58 9.43 1.47
CA THR A 59 -1.29 10.59 2.04
C THR A 59 -1.85 11.50 0.95
N ARG A 60 -1.11 11.64 -0.15
CA ARG A 60 -1.42 12.49 -1.31
C ARG A 60 -1.21 11.68 -2.60
N PRO A 61 -2.20 10.89 -3.02
CA PRO A 61 -2.08 10.06 -4.22
C PRO A 61 -1.94 10.87 -5.52
N THR A 62 -2.20 12.18 -5.49
CA THR A 62 -1.97 13.11 -6.61
C THR A 62 -0.50 13.27 -6.98
N LEU A 63 0.43 12.78 -6.14
CA LEU A 63 1.87 12.74 -6.46
C LEU A 63 2.23 11.67 -7.49
N LEU A 64 1.35 10.68 -7.70
CA LEU A 64 1.50 9.68 -8.75
C LEU A 64 0.86 10.15 -10.06
N PRO A 65 1.35 9.66 -11.21
CA PRO A 65 0.65 9.82 -12.48
C PRO A 65 -0.82 9.37 -12.35
N HIS A 66 -1.73 10.08 -13.01
CA HIS A 66 -3.18 9.91 -12.83
C HIS A 66 -3.62 8.43 -12.94
N TRP A 67 -3.09 7.71 -13.94
CA TRP A 67 -3.38 6.31 -14.18
C TRP A 67 -2.98 5.38 -13.02
N LEU A 68 -1.84 5.65 -12.36
CA LEU A 68 -1.33 4.84 -11.25
C LEU A 68 -2.04 5.22 -9.94
N SER A 69 -2.32 6.51 -9.77
CA SER A 69 -3.08 7.03 -8.63
C SER A 69 -4.48 6.43 -8.55
N GLN A 70 -5.14 6.23 -9.70
CA GLN A 70 -6.49 5.69 -9.79
C GLN A 70 -6.53 4.21 -9.38
N ARG A 71 -5.61 3.40 -9.91
CA ARG A 71 -5.52 1.96 -9.60
C ARG A 71 -5.23 1.71 -8.12
N PHE A 72 -4.34 2.51 -7.54
CA PHE A 72 -3.93 2.32 -6.14
C PHE A 72 -4.96 2.86 -5.14
N SER A 73 -5.62 3.99 -5.45
CA SER A 73 -6.54 4.67 -4.52
C SER A 73 -8.00 4.26 -4.68
N ARG A 74 -8.35 3.69 -5.83
CA ARG A 74 -9.72 3.27 -6.20
C ARG A 74 -9.68 1.92 -6.91
N PRO A 75 -9.21 0.84 -6.23
CA PRO A 75 -9.23 -0.48 -6.83
C PRO A 75 -10.67 -0.85 -7.19
N GLY A 76 -10.88 -1.23 -8.45
CA GLY A 76 -12.23 -1.49 -8.93
C GLY A 76 -12.32 -2.46 -10.09
N ALA A 77 -11.19 -2.90 -10.62
CA ALA A 77 -11.08 -3.93 -11.65
C ALA A 77 -10.15 -5.06 -11.17
N VAL A 78 -10.29 -6.24 -11.79
CA VAL A 78 -9.46 -7.41 -11.48
C VAL A 78 -7.97 -7.16 -11.77
N ILE A 79 -7.66 -6.32 -12.76
CA ILE A 79 -6.28 -5.91 -13.08
C ILE A 79 -5.61 -5.15 -11.91
N ASP A 80 -6.39 -4.56 -11.00
CA ASP A 80 -5.88 -3.85 -9.82
C ASP A 80 -5.53 -4.80 -8.67
N LEU A 81 -5.82 -6.10 -8.79
CA LEU A 81 -5.55 -7.08 -7.74
C LEU A 81 -4.05 -7.19 -7.43
N LEU A 82 -3.20 -7.24 -8.45
CA LEU A 82 -1.76 -7.35 -8.30
C LEU A 82 -1.14 -6.15 -7.57
N PRO A 83 -1.41 -4.88 -7.94
CA PRO A 83 -0.87 -3.73 -7.21
C PRO A 83 -1.43 -3.63 -5.79
N VAL A 84 -2.67 -4.04 -5.53
CA VAL A 84 -3.23 -4.11 -4.17
C VAL A 84 -2.51 -5.17 -3.34
N LEU A 85 -2.26 -6.36 -3.90
CA LEU A 85 -1.54 -7.46 -3.24
C LEU A 85 -0.10 -7.06 -2.92
N LEU A 86 0.67 -6.68 -3.92
CA LEU A 86 2.09 -6.34 -3.77
C LEU A 86 2.27 -5.08 -2.92
N GLY A 87 1.47 -4.05 -3.18
CA GLY A 87 1.54 -2.78 -2.47
C GLY A 87 1.29 -2.96 -0.97
N ASN A 88 0.16 -3.55 -0.59
CA ASN A 88 -0.16 -3.74 0.83
C ASN A 88 0.69 -4.80 1.53
N ALA A 89 1.36 -5.70 0.80
CA ALA A 89 2.31 -6.64 1.38
C ALA A 89 3.71 -6.03 1.60
N LEU A 90 4.17 -5.16 0.69
CA LEU A 90 5.51 -4.56 0.75
C LEU A 90 5.56 -3.31 1.63
N LEU A 91 4.51 -2.49 1.64
CA LEU A 91 4.47 -1.25 2.43
C LEU A 91 4.66 -1.47 3.94
N PRO A 92 4.09 -2.50 4.60
CA PRO A 92 4.34 -2.77 6.00
C PRO A 92 5.83 -3.04 6.27
N LEU A 93 6.48 -3.83 5.41
CA LEU A 93 7.91 -4.13 5.55
C LEU A 93 8.77 -2.86 5.44
N LEU A 94 8.39 -1.97 4.53
CA LEU A 94 9.05 -0.67 4.36
C LEU A 94 8.87 0.23 5.59
N PHE A 95 7.69 0.22 6.22
CA PHE A 95 7.36 1.08 7.36
C PHE A 95 7.86 0.55 8.71
N ILE A 96 8.17 -0.74 8.83
CA ILE A 96 8.74 -1.32 10.07
C ILE A 96 10.07 -0.66 10.42
N VAL A 97 10.95 -0.45 9.43
CA VAL A 97 12.30 0.07 9.65
C VAL A 97 12.31 1.45 10.32
N PRO A 98 11.62 2.48 9.81
CA PRO A 98 11.57 3.79 10.47
C PRO A 98 10.88 3.73 11.84
N CYS A 99 9.88 2.86 12.03
CA CYS A 99 9.25 2.67 13.35
C CYS A 99 10.24 2.11 14.37
N MET A 100 10.98 1.05 14.01
CA MET A 100 12.02 0.48 14.88
C MET A 100 13.15 1.49 15.12
N GLY A 101 13.58 2.21 14.08
CA GLY A 101 14.61 3.23 14.17
C GLY A 101 14.24 4.36 15.13
N LEU A 102 12.98 4.81 15.11
CA LEU A 102 12.47 5.80 16.05
C LEU A 102 12.49 5.26 17.49
N VAL A 103 12.01 4.04 17.72
CA VAL A 103 11.97 3.47 19.08
C VAL A 103 13.38 3.25 19.62
N MET A 104 14.32 2.78 18.80
CA MET A 104 15.73 2.64 19.19
C MET A 104 16.40 3.97 19.56
N ALA A 105 15.91 5.09 19.01
CA ALA A 105 16.40 6.42 19.34
C ALA A 105 16.00 6.89 20.75
N LEU A 106 14.96 6.27 21.35
CA LEU A 106 14.50 6.63 22.69
C LEU A 106 15.45 6.17 23.80
N GLY A 107 16.45 5.34 23.49
CA GLY A 107 17.48 4.91 24.45
C GLY A 107 16.94 4.09 25.62
N LEU A 108 15.83 3.38 25.41
CA LEU A 108 15.19 2.54 26.44
C LEU A 108 15.98 1.23 26.66
N SER A 109 15.64 0.51 27.74
CA SER A 109 16.15 -0.85 27.95
C SER A 109 15.79 -1.78 26.79
N GLU A 110 16.56 -2.83 26.58
CA GLU A 110 16.41 -3.73 25.42
C GLU A 110 15.01 -4.37 25.35
N ASP A 111 14.52 -4.89 26.48
CA ASP A 111 13.19 -5.50 26.56
C ASP A 111 12.07 -4.51 26.24
N LEU A 112 12.16 -3.29 26.79
CA LEU A 112 11.16 -2.25 26.58
C LEU A 112 11.18 -1.72 25.14
N THR A 113 12.38 -1.54 24.58
CA THR A 113 12.60 -1.17 23.18
C THR A 113 11.95 -2.18 22.26
N ARG A 114 12.17 -3.48 22.50
CA ARG A 114 11.60 -4.56 21.69
C ARG A 114 10.07 -4.56 21.74
N GLN A 115 9.47 -4.43 22.92
CA GLN A 115 8.01 -4.40 23.07
C GLN A 115 7.39 -3.19 22.36
N ILE A 116 7.95 -1.99 22.55
CA ILE A 116 7.45 -0.77 21.92
C ILE A 116 7.67 -0.82 20.40
N ALA A 117 8.79 -1.37 19.94
CA ALA A 117 9.06 -1.55 18.51
C ALA A 117 8.03 -2.48 17.85
N ILE A 118 7.69 -3.61 18.50
CA ILE A 118 6.64 -4.52 18.03
C ILE A 118 5.28 -3.82 18.02
N LEU A 119 4.94 -3.10 19.09
CA LEU A 119 3.67 -2.39 19.17
C LEU A 119 3.56 -1.31 18.09
N SER A 120 4.63 -0.53 17.89
CA SER A 120 4.71 0.51 16.87
C SER A 120 4.62 -0.05 15.45
N ALA A 121 5.32 -1.15 15.18
CA ALA A 121 5.27 -1.85 13.90
C ALA A 121 3.90 -2.51 13.62
N SER A 122 3.18 -2.93 14.66
CA SER A 122 1.89 -3.59 14.49
C SER A 122 0.79 -2.67 13.95
N ILE A 123 0.87 -1.35 14.23
CA ILE A 123 -0.09 -0.36 13.76
C ILE A 123 -0.16 -0.27 12.22
N PRO A 124 0.93 0.04 11.49
CA PRO A 124 0.89 0.08 10.03
C PRO A 124 0.61 -1.31 9.45
N PHE A 125 1.09 -2.39 10.08
CA PHE A 125 0.79 -3.76 9.65
C PHE A 125 -0.70 -4.07 9.70
N MET A 126 -1.38 -3.72 10.80
CA MET A 126 -2.82 -3.92 10.97
C MET A 126 -3.62 -3.06 9.99
N LEU A 127 -3.28 -1.78 9.85
CA LEU A 127 -3.98 -0.87 8.93
C LEU A 127 -3.86 -1.32 7.47
N LEU A 128 -2.66 -1.70 7.03
CA LEU A 128 -2.40 -2.17 5.68
C LEU A 128 -2.94 -3.60 5.46
N GLY A 129 -2.91 -4.46 6.46
CA GLY A 129 -3.52 -5.79 6.41
C GLY A 129 -5.04 -5.73 6.28
N ILE A 130 -5.71 -4.86 7.04
CA ILE A 130 -7.14 -4.60 6.87
C ILE A 130 -7.41 -4.00 5.47
N SER A 131 -6.58 -3.05 5.04
CA SER A 131 -6.72 -2.44 3.72
C SER A 131 -6.54 -3.46 2.60
N TRP A 132 -5.64 -4.43 2.78
CA TRP A 132 -5.44 -5.53 1.84
C TRP A 132 -6.73 -6.34 1.63
N TRP A 133 -7.38 -6.76 2.73
CA TRP A 133 -8.67 -7.47 2.65
C TRP A 133 -9.75 -6.63 1.97
N VAL A 134 -9.86 -5.35 2.32
CA VAL A 134 -10.85 -4.45 1.72
C VAL A 134 -10.56 -4.21 0.24
N GLY A 135 -9.29 -4.09 -0.14
CA GLY A 135 -8.85 -3.95 -1.53
C GLY A 135 -9.22 -5.18 -2.36
N LEU A 136 -9.00 -6.39 -1.83
CA LEU A 136 -9.43 -7.63 -2.48
C LEU A 136 -10.95 -7.65 -2.70
N VAL A 137 -11.72 -7.30 -1.67
CA VAL A 137 -13.18 -7.19 -1.78
C VAL A 137 -13.56 -6.19 -2.87
N LEU A 138 -12.92 -5.03 -2.93
CA LEU A 138 -13.20 -3.99 -3.94
C LEU A 138 -12.84 -4.39 -5.37
N CYS A 139 -11.76 -5.16 -5.56
CA CYS A 139 -11.34 -5.70 -6.86
C CYS A 139 -12.26 -6.81 -7.38
N LEU A 140 -12.76 -7.67 -6.48
CA LEU A 140 -13.61 -8.81 -6.81
C LEU A 140 -15.10 -8.47 -6.78
N TRP A 141 -15.49 -7.31 -6.22
CA TRP A 141 -16.89 -6.89 -6.19
C TRP A 141 -17.38 -6.61 -7.61
N PRO A 142 -18.42 -7.31 -8.10
CA PRO A 142 -18.93 -7.09 -9.44
C PRO A 142 -19.36 -5.64 -9.59
N LYS A 143 -18.76 -4.92 -10.56
CA LYS A 143 -19.30 -3.63 -10.99
C LYS A 143 -20.73 -3.91 -11.48
N ARG A 144 -21.72 -3.13 -11.02
CA ARG A 144 -22.99 -3.09 -11.77
C ARG A 144 -22.59 -2.65 -13.17
N VAL A 145 -22.85 -3.49 -14.16
CA VAL A 145 -22.61 -3.18 -15.56
C VAL A 145 -23.46 -1.97 -15.87
N ASP A 146 -22.85 -0.79 -15.89
CA ASP A 146 -23.43 0.31 -16.65
C ASP A 146 -23.26 -0.09 -18.12
N PRO A 147 -24.31 -0.03 -18.94
CA PRO A 147 -24.24 -0.43 -20.35
C PRO A 147 -23.24 0.41 -21.19
N ASP A 148 -22.64 1.45 -20.59
CA ASP A 148 -21.62 2.32 -21.18
C ASP A 148 -20.16 1.98 -20.76
N ASP A 149 -19.94 1.03 -19.82
CA ASP A 149 -18.59 0.67 -19.34
C ASP A 149 -17.91 -0.31 -20.32
N ARG A 150 -17.28 0.23 -21.38
CA ARG A 150 -16.53 -0.49 -22.43
C ARG A 150 -15.26 -1.20 -21.96
N ASP A 151 -15.02 -1.30 -20.65
CA ASP A 151 -13.89 -2.06 -20.09
C ASP A 151 -14.15 -3.59 -20.06
N GLY A 152 -15.31 -4.03 -20.54
CA GLY A 152 -15.64 -5.44 -20.80
C GLY A 152 -14.90 -6.05 -22.01
N ASP A 153 -14.02 -5.30 -22.66
CA ASP A 153 -13.48 -5.64 -23.97
C ASP A 153 -12.74 -7.00 -24.00
N PHE A 154 -12.00 -7.44 -22.98
CA PHE A 154 -11.25 -8.70 -23.14
C PHE A 154 -12.12 -9.96 -23.15
N VAL A 155 -13.13 -10.04 -22.27
CA VAL A 155 -14.07 -11.18 -22.23
C VAL A 155 -15.10 -11.07 -23.35
N GLN A 156 -15.47 -9.84 -23.73
CA GLN A 156 -16.38 -9.59 -24.85
C GLN A 156 -15.69 -9.85 -26.20
N LEU A 157 -14.43 -9.46 -26.38
CA LEU A 157 -13.61 -9.80 -27.54
C LEU A 157 -13.35 -11.31 -27.60
N LEU A 158 -13.04 -11.98 -26.48
CA LEU A 158 -12.89 -13.45 -26.47
C LEU A 158 -14.20 -14.17 -26.83
N SER A 159 -15.33 -13.72 -26.28
CA SER A 159 -16.64 -14.30 -26.60
C SER A 159 -17.11 -13.98 -28.03
N GLN A 160 -16.67 -12.87 -28.63
CA GLN A 160 -16.90 -12.56 -30.05
C GLN A 160 -15.92 -13.29 -30.99
N SER A 161 -14.70 -13.61 -30.53
CA SER A 161 -13.69 -14.32 -31.32
C SER A 161 -13.97 -15.83 -31.43
N LEU A 162 -14.54 -16.43 -30.38
CA LEU A 162 -14.89 -17.85 -30.33
C LEU A 162 -15.89 -18.31 -31.43
N PRO A 163 -16.98 -17.58 -31.74
CA PRO A 163 -17.88 -17.96 -32.83
C PRO A 163 -17.25 -17.76 -34.22
N MET A 164 -16.34 -16.80 -34.40
CA MET A 164 -15.60 -16.63 -35.67
C MET A 164 -14.71 -17.84 -35.97
N LEU A 165 -14.03 -18.39 -34.95
CA LEU A 165 -13.21 -19.59 -35.08
C LEU A 165 -14.05 -20.87 -35.32
N ARG A 166 -15.28 -20.95 -34.77
CA ARG A 166 -16.22 -22.04 -35.11
C ARG A 166 -16.69 -21.98 -36.56
N ARG A 167 -16.94 -20.78 -37.09
CA ARG A 167 -17.41 -20.61 -38.47
C ARG A 167 -16.34 -20.94 -39.51
N GLN A 168 -15.07 -20.77 -39.18
CA GLN A 168 -13.94 -21.18 -40.04
C GLN A 168 -13.60 -22.67 -39.97
N ARG A 169 -14.09 -23.41 -38.97
CA ARG A 169 -13.82 -24.85 -38.82
C ARG A 169 -14.87 -25.79 -39.43
N GLY A 170 -15.84 -25.26 -40.18
CA GLY A 170 -16.67 -26.00 -41.14
C GLY A 170 -16.78 -27.52 -40.95
N VAL A 171 -17.48 -27.92 -39.90
CA VAL A 171 -18.15 -29.22 -39.77
C VAL A 171 -19.58 -28.93 -39.34
#